data_AF-A0A3S2AR34-F1
#
_entry.id   AF-A0A3S2AR34-F1
#
_cell.length_a   1.000
_cell.length_b   1.000
_cell.length_c   1.000
_cell.angle_alpha   90.00
_cell.angle_beta   90.00
_cell.angle_gamma   90.00
#
_symmetry.space_group_name_H-M   'P 1'
#
loop_
_entity.id
_entity.type
_entity.pdbx_description
1 polymer ?
#
loop_
_entity_poly.entity_id
_entity_poly.type
_entity_poly.pdbx_seq_one_letter_code
_entity_poly.pdbx_strand_id
1 'polypeptide(L)'
;AWMTGFPLRTGFARGLPEFDPWRCDVERMIAAGEADLHLRISAATAQLQKKRARMALIVLTKTEKPVAGAAVTMAIGEAGVDHDAVVYSSRTGSLRSIDAQAASQLPSAATIIRLIATHAFAEALPC
;
A
#
# COMPACT_ATOMS: atom_id res chain seq x y z
N ALA A 1 -15.48 -9.69 1.82
CA ALA A 1 -15.01 -8.70 2.81
C ALA A 1 -14.80 -9.39 4.16
N TRP A 2 -13.69 -10.12 4.32
CA TRP A 2 -13.55 -11.06 5.44
C TRP A 2 -12.86 -10.49 6.70
N MET A 3 -12.01 -9.46 6.56
CA MET A 3 -11.20 -8.93 7.66
C MET A 3 -11.91 -7.79 8.38
N THR A 4 -12.62 -6.95 7.65
CA THR A 4 -13.25 -5.73 8.17
C THR A 4 -14.79 -5.76 8.05
N GLY A 5 -15.34 -6.73 7.33
CA GLY A 5 -16.76 -6.74 6.94
C GLY A 5 -17.13 -5.84 5.76
N PHE A 6 -16.22 -4.96 5.31
CA PHE A 6 -16.47 -3.97 4.25
C PHE A 6 -15.50 -4.08 3.06
N PRO A 7 -15.86 -3.57 1.86
CA PRO A 7 -14.96 -3.54 0.70
C PRO A 7 -13.88 -2.43 0.84
N LEU A 8 -13.16 -2.15 -0.25
CA LEU A 8 -12.22 -1.02 -0.32
C LEU A 8 -12.91 0.31 0.04
N ARG A 9 -12.12 1.32 0.39
CA ARG A 9 -12.60 2.62 0.90
C ARG A 9 -13.23 2.51 2.30
N THR A 10 -12.53 1.79 3.16
CA THR A 10 -12.83 1.64 4.59
C THR A 10 -11.77 2.40 5.40
N GLY A 11 -12.19 3.27 6.32
CA GLY A 11 -11.32 4.02 7.23
C GLY A 11 -11.33 3.44 8.65
N PHE A 12 -10.31 3.78 9.45
CA PHE A 12 -10.15 3.29 10.83
C PHE A 12 -9.94 4.41 11.86
N ALA A 13 -10.23 5.66 11.49
CA ALA A 13 -9.91 6.83 12.31
C ALA A 13 -10.54 6.83 13.71
N ARG A 14 -11.64 6.09 13.92
CA ARG A 14 -12.33 5.96 15.22
C ARG A 14 -12.07 4.62 15.93
N GLY A 15 -11.03 3.87 15.51
CA GLY A 15 -10.69 2.57 16.10
C GLY A 15 -11.56 1.40 15.63
N LEU A 16 -12.54 1.64 14.75
CA LEU A 16 -13.40 0.63 14.14
C LEU A 16 -13.48 0.86 12.61
N PRO A 17 -13.73 -0.18 11.80
CA PRO A 17 -13.85 -0.03 10.35
C PRO A 17 -15.12 0.75 9.99
N GLU A 18 -14.95 1.89 9.32
CA GLU A 18 -16.05 2.71 8.78
C GLU A 18 -16.00 2.69 7.26
N PHE A 19 -17.05 2.16 6.63
CA PHE A 19 -17.18 2.14 5.17
C PHE A 19 -17.91 3.37 4.67
N ASP A 20 -17.19 4.22 3.92
CA ASP A 20 -17.73 5.39 3.25
C ASP A 20 -16.96 5.61 1.94
N PRO A 21 -17.51 5.16 0.79
CA PRO A 21 -16.86 5.28 -0.51
C PRO A 21 -16.55 6.70 -0.96
N TRP A 22 -17.26 7.70 -0.45
CA TRP A 22 -17.05 9.10 -0.82
C TRP A 22 -15.99 9.72 0.08
N ARG A 23 -16.12 9.56 1.40
CA ARG A 23 -15.15 10.08 2.38
C ARG A 23 -13.79 9.42 2.21
N CYS A 24 -13.73 8.10 2.03
CA CYS A 24 -12.49 7.33 1.89
C CYS A 24 -12.02 7.18 0.42
N ASP A 25 -12.44 8.08 -0.48
CA ASP A 25 -11.89 8.18 -1.83
C ASP A 25 -10.53 8.90 -1.80
N VAL A 26 -9.47 8.17 -2.19
CA VAL A 26 -8.09 8.66 -2.09
C VAL A 26 -7.83 9.88 -2.99
N GLU A 27 -8.41 9.93 -4.20
CA GLU A 27 -8.18 11.03 -5.12
C GLU A 27 -8.83 12.31 -4.60
N ARG A 28 -10.06 12.19 -4.08
CA ARG A 28 -10.79 13.28 -3.43
C ARG A 28 -10.06 13.77 -2.18
N MET A 29 -9.65 12.88 -1.27
CA MET A 29 -8.93 13.25 -0.04
C MET A 29 -7.66 14.03 -0.34
N ILE A 30 -6.87 13.57 -1.32
CA ILE A 30 -5.65 14.23 -1.77
C ILE A 30 -5.96 15.58 -2.45
N ALA A 31 -7.07 15.70 -3.17
CA ALA A 31 -7.50 16.95 -3.79
C ALA A 31 -8.00 17.99 -2.80
N ALA A 32 -8.73 17.55 -1.77
CA ALA A 32 -9.21 18.40 -0.69
C ALA A 32 -8.10 18.78 0.32
N GLY A 33 -6.94 18.13 0.26
CA GLY A 33 -5.84 18.36 1.20
C GLY A 33 -6.10 17.76 2.59
N GLU A 34 -6.95 16.74 2.67
CA GLU A 34 -7.32 16.05 3.92
C GLU A 34 -6.27 15.04 4.36
N ALA A 35 -5.44 14.55 3.43
CA ALA A 35 -4.35 13.62 3.71
C ALA A 35 -3.02 14.39 3.86
N ASP A 36 -2.32 14.11 4.95
CA ASP A 36 -0.96 14.59 5.25
C ASP A 36 0.13 13.60 4.77
N LEU A 37 -0.21 12.31 4.68
CA LEU A 37 0.64 11.25 4.17
C LEU A 37 -0.12 10.28 3.24
N HIS A 38 0.54 9.85 2.16
CA HIS A 38 0.06 8.80 1.27
C HIS A 38 1.11 7.69 1.17
N LEU A 39 0.73 6.49 1.61
CA LEU A 39 1.49 5.26 1.39
C LEU A 39 0.96 4.56 0.14
N ARG A 40 1.81 4.41 -0.87
CA ARG A 40 1.47 3.73 -2.13
C ARG A 40 2.24 2.43 -2.25
N ILE A 41 1.53 1.34 -2.50
CA ILE A 41 2.10 0.01 -2.78
C ILE A 41 1.71 -0.37 -4.21
N SER A 42 2.71 -0.64 -5.06
CA SER A 42 2.45 -0.92 -6.47
C SER A 42 3.52 -1.82 -7.07
N ALA A 43 3.11 -2.84 -7.83
CA ALA A 43 4.03 -3.66 -8.63
C ALA A 43 4.65 -2.85 -9.79
N ALA A 44 3.88 -1.92 -10.38
CA ALA A 44 4.34 -1.07 -11.47
C ALA A 44 4.57 0.38 -11.02
N THR A 45 5.61 1.01 -11.55
CA THR A 45 5.90 2.44 -11.38
C THR A 45 4.95 3.27 -12.26
N ALA A 46 3.66 3.36 -11.89
CA ALA A 46 2.80 4.31 -12.59
C ALA A 46 3.28 5.73 -12.29
N GLN A 47 3.25 6.59 -13.31
CA GLN A 47 3.67 7.98 -13.25
C GLN A 47 2.97 8.68 -12.09
N LEU A 48 3.74 9.09 -11.08
CA LEU A 48 3.18 9.80 -9.95
C LEU A 48 2.66 11.16 -10.41
N GLN A 49 1.45 11.49 -9.96
CA GLN A 49 0.90 12.84 -10.07
C GLN A 49 1.89 13.83 -9.41
N LYS A 50 2.12 14.98 -10.05
CA LYS A 50 3.04 16.03 -9.57
C LYS A 50 2.88 16.27 -8.07
N LYS A 51 4.01 16.44 -7.38
CA LYS A 51 4.13 16.72 -5.94
C LYS A 51 3.11 17.79 -5.53
N ARG A 52 2.04 17.41 -4.82
CA ARG A 52 1.11 18.36 -4.20
C ARG A 52 1.75 18.81 -2.90
N ALA A 53 1.96 20.12 -2.76
CA ALA A 53 3.06 20.71 -1.99
C ALA A 53 3.08 20.46 -0.46
N ARG A 54 2.18 19.67 0.12
CA ARG A 54 2.07 19.47 1.58
C ARG A 54 1.97 18.02 2.06
N MET A 55 1.75 17.06 1.17
CA MET A 55 1.54 15.65 1.56
C MET A 55 2.82 14.84 1.36
N ALA A 56 3.27 14.13 2.40
CA ALA A 56 4.37 13.18 2.30
C ALA A 56 3.96 11.94 1.49
N LEU A 57 4.82 11.48 0.59
CA LEU A 57 4.56 10.29 -0.23
C LEU A 57 5.59 9.22 0.08
N ILE A 58 5.13 8.05 0.53
CA ILE A 58 5.94 6.84 0.71
C ILE A 58 5.56 5.86 -0.39
N VAL A 59 6.55 5.32 -1.11
CA VAL A 59 6.32 4.38 -2.21
C VAL A 59 7.03 3.06 -1.95
N LEU A 60 6.28 1.97 -1.98
CA LEU A 60 6.76 0.59 -2.01
C LEU A 60 6.56 0.06 -3.42
N THR A 61 7.64 -0.13 -4.16
CA THR A 61 7.58 -0.63 -5.54
C THR A 61 8.87 -1.33 -5.95
N LYS A 62 8.83 -2.18 -6.98
CA LYS A 62 10.03 -2.78 -7.56
C LYS A 62 10.75 -1.71 -8.38
N THR A 63 11.90 -1.26 -7.89
CA THR A 63 12.71 -0.22 -8.55
C THR A 63 14.16 -0.29 -8.10
N GLU A 64 15.06 0.10 -8.99
CA GLU A 64 16.48 0.31 -8.68
C GLU A 64 16.79 1.76 -8.29
N LYS A 65 15.87 2.69 -8.62
CA LYS A 65 16.06 4.13 -8.42
C LYS A 65 14.95 4.71 -7.54
N PRO A 66 15.25 5.73 -6.72
CA PRO A 66 14.23 6.47 -5.98
C PRO A 66 13.14 6.99 -6.92
N VAL A 67 11.89 6.87 -6.49
CA VAL A 67 10.76 7.36 -7.26
C VAL A 67 10.67 8.88 -7.11
N ALA A 68 10.68 9.60 -8.24
CA ALA A 68 10.67 11.06 -8.25
C ALA A 68 9.46 11.64 -7.49
N GLY A 69 9.73 12.53 -6.54
CA GLY A 69 8.70 13.20 -5.73
C GLY A 69 8.24 12.42 -4.49
N ALA A 70 8.64 11.16 -4.33
CA ALA A 70 8.45 10.43 -3.08
C ALA A 70 9.41 10.96 -1.99
N ALA A 71 8.91 11.08 -0.77
CA ALA A 71 9.75 11.35 0.41
C ALA A 71 10.59 10.12 0.77
N VAL A 72 10.01 8.93 0.64
CA VAL A 72 10.68 7.65 0.88
C VAL A 72 10.31 6.68 -0.23
N THR A 73 11.32 6.01 -0.81
CA THR A 73 11.14 4.89 -1.73
C THR A 73 11.74 3.64 -1.10
N MET A 74 10.93 2.58 -0.98
CA MET A 74 11.35 1.27 -0.50
C MET A 74 11.25 0.28 -1.65
N ALA A 75 12.39 -0.28 -2.07
CA ALA A 75 12.44 -1.32 -3.08
C ALA A 75 11.86 -2.62 -2.50
N ILE A 76 10.90 -3.20 -3.21
CA ILE A 76 10.26 -4.48 -2.83
C ILE A 76 10.28 -5.47 -3.99
N GLY A 77 10.19 -6.76 -3.67
CA GLY A 77 9.91 -7.80 -4.66
C GLY A 77 8.45 -7.76 -5.12
N GLU A 78 8.24 -8.06 -6.40
CA GLU A 78 6.94 -8.21 -7.04
C GLU A 78 6.31 -9.57 -6.72
N ALA A 79 5.06 -9.53 -6.24
CA ALA A 79 4.31 -10.74 -5.90
C ALA A 79 4.00 -11.59 -7.15
N GLY A 80 4.34 -12.88 -7.10
CA GLY A 80 4.19 -13.79 -8.24
C GLY A 80 5.35 -13.79 -9.24
N VAL A 81 6.33 -12.91 -9.03
CA VAL A 81 7.59 -12.88 -9.79
C VAL A 81 8.75 -13.19 -8.85
N ASP A 82 8.97 -12.34 -7.85
CA ASP A 82 10.09 -12.45 -6.91
C ASP A 82 9.76 -13.30 -5.67
N HIS A 83 8.47 -13.43 -5.35
CA HIS A 83 7.97 -14.18 -4.21
C HIS A 83 6.71 -14.96 -4.59
N ASP A 84 6.51 -16.11 -3.95
CA ASP A 84 5.24 -16.82 -4.00
C ASP A 84 4.12 -15.89 -3.53
N ALA A 85 2.95 -16.00 -4.16
CA ALA A 85 1.85 -15.09 -3.91
C ALA A 85 0.49 -15.77 -4.01
N VAL A 86 -0.49 -15.16 -3.36
CA VAL A 86 -1.90 -15.47 -3.56
C VAL A 86 -2.55 -14.31 -4.30
N VAL A 87 -3.08 -14.57 -5.49
CA VAL A 87 -3.69 -13.57 -6.37
C VAL A 87 -5.16 -13.88 -6.63
N TYR A 88 -5.95 -12.85 -6.93
CA TYR A 88 -7.32 -13.05 -7.39
C TYR A 88 -7.35 -13.46 -8.87
N SER A 89 -8.00 -14.57 -9.17
CA SER A 89 -8.24 -15.06 -10.53
C SER A 89 -9.67 -14.71 -10.95
N SER A 90 -9.82 -13.76 -11.88
CA SER A 90 -11.12 -13.39 -12.45
C SER A 90 -11.78 -14.53 -13.23
N ARG A 91 -10.97 -15.43 -13.81
CA ARG A 91 -11.46 -16.61 -14.55
C ARG A 91 -12.23 -17.57 -13.67
N THR A 92 -11.77 -17.77 -12.43
CA THR A 92 -12.35 -18.74 -11.49
C THR A 92 -13.13 -18.08 -10.36
N GLY A 93 -13.10 -16.74 -10.28
CA GLY A 93 -13.72 -15.98 -9.19
C GLY A 93 -13.11 -16.27 -7.82
N SER A 94 -11.88 -16.77 -7.76
CA SER A 94 -11.26 -17.33 -6.55
C SER A 94 -9.83 -16.84 -6.34
N LEU A 95 -9.29 -17.13 -5.16
CA LEU A 95 -7.87 -16.95 -4.88
C LEU A 95 -7.07 -18.13 -5.47
N ARG A 96 -5.92 -17.82 -6.07
CA ARG A 96 -4.99 -18.80 -6.64
C ARG A 96 -3.60 -18.57 -6.08
N SER A 97 -2.96 -19.64 -5.62
CA SER A 97 -1.54 -19.65 -5.30
C SER A 97 -0.72 -19.65 -6.59
N ILE A 98 0.33 -18.84 -6.63
CA ILE A 98 1.30 -18.79 -7.71
C ILE A 98 2.70 -18.82 -7.11
N ASP A 99 3.57 -19.61 -7.72
CA ASP A 99 4.97 -19.72 -7.32
C ASP A 99 5.78 -18.56 -7.92
N ALA A 100 6.86 -18.17 -7.25
CA ALA A 100 7.82 -17.21 -7.76
C ALA A 100 8.45 -17.71 -9.07
N GLN A 101 8.54 -16.82 -10.06
CA GLN A 101 9.15 -17.13 -11.36
C GLN A 101 10.65 -16.80 -11.39
N ALA A 102 11.08 -15.83 -10.58
CA ALA A 102 12.44 -15.34 -10.50
C ALA A 102 12.71 -14.82 -9.08
N ALA A 103 12.95 -15.73 -8.14
CA ALA A 103 13.13 -15.39 -6.73
C ALA A 103 14.18 -14.28 -6.51
N SER A 104 13.85 -13.32 -5.66
CA SER A 104 14.73 -12.19 -5.32
C SER A 104 14.98 -12.10 -3.82
N GLN A 105 16.09 -11.44 -3.46
CA GLN A 105 16.44 -11.10 -2.07
C GLN A 105 15.82 -9.78 -1.60
N LEU A 106 15.13 -9.05 -2.50
CA LEU A 106 14.34 -7.89 -2.08
C LEU A 106 13.24 -8.32 -1.11
N PRO A 107 12.87 -7.48 -0.13
CA PRO A 107 11.79 -7.81 0.80
C PRO A 107 10.44 -7.75 0.09
N SER A 108 9.49 -8.58 0.51
CA SER A 108 8.09 -8.47 0.06
C SER A 108 7.42 -7.20 0.64
N ALA A 109 6.38 -6.71 -0.03
CA ALA A 109 5.53 -5.64 0.52
C ALA A 109 4.99 -5.99 1.92
N ALA A 110 4.57 -7.24 2.12
CA ALA A 110 4.04 -7.71 3.40
C ALA A 110 5.08 -7.66 4.52
N THR A 111 6.35 -7.99 4.22
CA THR A 111 7.46 -7.88 5.17
C THR A 111 7.67 -6.43 5.61
N ILE A 112 7.73 -5.50 4.65
CA ILE A 112 7.92 -4.08 4.94
C ILE A 112 6.75 -3.52 5.76
N ILE A 113 5.49 -3.79 5.37
CA ILE A 113 4.31 -3.32 6.12
C ILE A 113 4.34 -3.84 7.55
N ARG A 114 4.72 -5.11 7.76
CA ARG A 114 4.82 -5.69 9.10
C ARG A 114 5.90 -5.00 9.94
N LEU A 115 7.07 -4.73 9.37
CA LEU A 115 8.13 -3.98 10.06
C LEU A 115 7.68 -2.57 10.43
N ILE A 116 7.00 -1.86 9.51
CA ILE A 116 6.41 -0.54 9.80
C ILE A 116 5.41 -0.66 10.95
N ALA A 117 4.50 -1.64 10.89
CA ALA A 117 3.51 -1.86 11.94
C ALA A 117 4.14 -2.12 13.31
N THR A 118 5.20 -2.93 13.35
CA THR A 118 5.93 -3.28 14.58
C THR A 118 6.73 -2.11 15.15
N HIS A 119 7.30 -1.23 14.32
CA HIS A 119 8.21 -0.19 14.79
C HIS A 119 7.59 1.21 14.88
N ALA A 120 6.72 1.58 13.94
CA ALA A 120 6.15 2.94 13.90
C ALA A 120 4.99 3.13 14.89
N PHE A 121 4.37 2.03 15.33
CA PHE A 121 3.23 2.05 16.26
C PHE A 121 3.50 1.23 17.54
N ALA A 122 4.78 0.99 17.85
CA ALA A 122 5.22 0.26 19.04
C ALA A 122 5.02 1.06 20.33
N GLU A 123 5.19 2.38 20.24
CA GLU A 123 4.84 3.32 21.31
C GLU A 123 3.41 3.81 21.08
N ALA A 124 2.65 3.95 22.18
CA ALA A 124 1.39 4.68 22.12
C ALA A 124 1.70 6.08 21.57
N LEU A 125 1.03 6.46 20.47
CA LEU A 125 1.12 7.81 19.94
C LEU A 125 0.84 8.77 21.11
N PRO A 126 1.75 9.72 21.44
CA PRO A 126 1.49 10.66 22.52
C PRO A 126 0.19 11.37 22.19
N CYS A 127 -0.79 11.17 23.07
CA CYS A 127 -2.06 11.85 23.03
C CYS A 127 -1.89 13.36 23.22
#